data_AF-A0A7T9I2R9-F1
#
_entry.id   AF-A0A7T9I2R9-F1
#
_cell.length_a   1.000
_cell.length_b   1.000
_cell.length_c   1.000
_cell.angle_alpha   90.00
_cell.angle_beta   90.00
_cell.angle_gamma   90.00
#
_symmetry.space_group_name_H-M   'P 1'
#
loop_
_entity.id
_entity.type
_entity.pdbx_description
1 polymer ?
#
loop_
_entity_poly.entity_id
_entity_poly.type
_entity_poly.pdbx_seq_one_letter_code
_entity_poly.pdbx_strand_id
1 'polypeptide(L)'
;MIKPDGTMIKPDGTMIKPDGTMIGPDGAMIDDHVMEGKGNLEYVPFTKAAYDQALAEGKTVFLEFYATWCPTCQAQAPALKEGLESISSDKLVAFRVNYKDPDTDADETELARKYNITYQHTHIVANAQEDVLLRSQESWSKQDVINKVGAFA
;
A
#
# COMPACT_ATOMS: atom_id res chain seq x y z
N MET A 1 21.68 20.51 13.54
CA MET A 1 21.90 20.78 14.98
C MET A 1 21.03 19.84 15.78
N ILE A 2 21.57 19.15 16.79
CA ILE A 2 20.79 18.22 17.63
C ILE A 2 20.49 18.90 18.97
N LYS A 3 19.22 18.95 19.37
CA LYS A 3 18.78 19.51 20.65
C LYS A 3 18.96 18.51 21.80
N PRO A 4 19.01 18.96 23.07
CA PRO A 4 19.08 18.09 24.24
C PRO A 4 17.90 17.11 24.37
N ASP A 5 16.76 17.43 23.77
CA ASP A 5 15.56 16.58 23.71
C ASP A 5 15.63 15.51 22.59
N GLY A 6 16.77 15.41 21.88
CA GLY A 6 16.99 14.47 20.79
C GLY A 6 16.46 14.91 19.43
N THR A 7 15.83 16.10 19.33
CA THR A 7 15.35 16.64 18.05
C THR A 7 16.52 17.06 17.15
N MET A 8 16.56 16.57 15.92
CA MET A 8 17.53 16.97 14.90
C MET A 8 16.94 18.07 14.00
N ILE A 9 17.65 19.19 13.87
CA ILE A 9 17.29 20.30 12.97
C ILE A 9 18.23 20.28 11.76
N LYS A 10 17.66 20.15 10.56
CA LYS A 10 18.36 20.23 9.27
C LYS A 10 18.64 21.69 8.88
N PRO A 11 19.63 21.94 7.99
CA PRO A 11 19.94 23.30 7.52
C PRO A 11 18.79 24.01 6.80
N ASP A 12 17.86 23.25 6.21
CA ASP A 12 16.67 23.75 5.52
C ASP A 12 15.53 24.18 6.47
N GLY A 13 15.70 24.00 7.80
CA GLY A 13 14.69 24.33 8.81
C GLY A 13 13.80 23.16 9.22
N THR A 14 13.94 21.99 8.59
CA THR A 14 13.20 20.78 8.96
C THR A 14 13.63 20.26 10.33
N MET A 15 12.68 19.87 11.17
CA MET A 15 12.91 19.25 12.48
C MET A 15 12.51 17.77 12.45
N ILE A 16 13.40 16.88 12.85
CA ILE A 16 13.16 15.45 13.05
C ILE A 16 13.14 15.22 14.56
N LYS A 17 12.02 14.75 15.11
CA LYS A 17 11.89 14.36 16.51
C LYS A 17 12.47 12.96 16.76
N PRO A 18 12.75 12.60 18.03
CA PRO A 18 13.20 11.25 18.37
C PRO A 18 12.21 10.13 17.99
N ASP A 19 10.91 10.45 17.89
CA ASP A 19 9.83 9.54 17.52
C ASP A 19 9.64 9.40 15.99
N GLY A 20 10.63 9.80 15.20
CA GLY A 20 10.57 9.75 13.74
C GLY A 20 9.71 10.83 13.08
N THR A 21 8.90 11.58 13.84
CA THR A 21 8.06 12.66 13.29
C THR A 21 8.93 13.73 12.68
N MET A 22 8.62 14.11 11.45
CA MET A 22 9.29 15.21 10.79
C MET A 22 8.36 16.43 10.67
N ILE A 23 8.91 17.63 10.89
CA ILE A 23 8.20 18.91 10.81
C ILE A 23 8.96 19.79 9.82
N GLY A 24 8.27 20.24 8.78
CA GLY A 24 8.81 21.10 7.75
C GLY A 24 9.20 22.49 8.25
N PRO A 25 9.90 23.28 7.43
CA PRO A 25 10.40 24.61 7.79
C PRO A 25 9.30 25.63 8.11
N ASP A 26 8.09 25.39 7.61
CA ASP A 26 6.87 26.17 7.82
C ASP A 26 6.05 25.73 9.04
N GLY A 27 6.53 24.72 9.78
CA GLY A 27 5.84 24.13 10.92
C GLY A 27 4.77 23.11 10.54
N ALA A 28 4.61 22.79 9.26
CA ALA A 28 3.74 21.69 8.83
C ALA A 28 4.36 20.35 9.23
N MET A 29 3.54 19.40 9.68
CA MET A 29 3.99 18.02 9.83
C MET A 29 4.25 17.49 8.42
N ILE A 30 5.47 17.02 8.16
CA ILE A 30 5.74 16.28 6.94
C ILE A 30 5.43 14.82 7.24
N ASP A 31 4.27 14.38 6.75
CA ASP A 31 3.82 12.98 6.71
C ASP A 31 4.71 12.18 5.75
N ASP A 32 5.97 12.06 6.11
CA ASP A 32 6.80 10.97 5.62
C ASP A 32 6.26 9.74 6.37
N HIS A 33 5.54 8.87 5.64
CA HIS A 33 5.09 7.57 6.14
C HIS A 33 6.34 6.69 6.40
N VAL A 34 7.18 7.12 7.35
CA VAL A 34 8.30 6.38 7.91
C VAL A 34 7.68 5.31 8.80
N MET A 35 7.47 4.14 8.18
CA MET A 35 8.04 2.87 8.62
C MET A 35 8.53 2.80 10.08
N GLU A 36 7.62 2.94 11.04
CA GLU A 36 7.81 2.38 12.38
C GLU A 36 6.80 1.25 12.57
N GLY A 37 7.34 0.03 12.66
CA GLY A 37 6.61 -1.21 12.72
C GLY A 37 5.71 -1.37 13.95
N LYS A 38 4.77 -2.31 13.79
CA LYS A 38 3.66 -2.69 14.68
C LYS A 38 2.35 -1.93 14.45
N GLY A 39 1.86 -1.99 13.22
CA GLY A 39 0.49 -1.69 12.89
C GLY A 39 0.00 -2.69 11.87
N ASN A 40 -1.29 -2.98 11.93
CA ASN A 40 -2.06 -3.72 10.94
C ASN A 40 -1.66 -3.39 9.50
N LEU A 41 -1.82 -4.35 8.59
CA LEU A 41 -1.43 -4.19 7.19
C LEU A 41 -2.11 -2.98 6.57
N GLU A 42 -1.29 -2.07 6.03
CA GLU A 42 -1.79 -0.85 5.44
C GLU A 42 -2.34 -1.12 4.03
N TYR A 43 -3.54 -0.61 3.76
CA TYR A 43 -4.22 -0.72 2.48
C TYR A 43 -4.28 0.67 1.83
N VAL A 44 -3.26 0.97 1.02
CA VAL A 44 -2.92 2.32 0.55
C VAL A 44 -3.15 2.49 -0.95
N PRO A 45 -3.38 3.72 -1.46
CA PRO A 45 -3.31 3.99 -2.90
C PRO A 45 -1.99 3.53 -3.51
N PHE A 46 -2.05 2.95 -4.69
CA PHE A 46 -0.85 2.68 -5.48
C PHE A 46 -0.14 3.99 -5.82
N THR A 47 1.16 3.99 -5.60
CA THR A 47 2.08 4.90 -6.27
C THR A 47 3.28 4.09 -6.72
N LYS A 48 3.87 4.45 -7.86
CA LYS A 48 5.06 3.76 -8.35
C LYS A 48 6.20 3.76 -7.33
N ALA A 49 6.40 4.89 -6.64
CA ALA A 49 7.44 5.03 -5.63
C ALA A 49 7.24 4.05 -4.45
N ALA A 50 6.03 3.98 -3.88
CA ALA A 50 5.76 3.09 -2.76
C ALA A 50 5.83 1.61 -3.16
N TYR A 51 5.37 1.28 -4.38
CA TYR A 51 5.48 -0.07 -4.93
C TYR A 51 6.93 -0.49 -5.13
N ASP A 52 7.74 0.34 -5.81
CA ASP A 52 9.16 0.07 -6.05
C ASP A 52 9.93 -0.06 -4.73
N GLN A 53 9.61 0.76 -3.73
CA GLN A 53 10.19 0.67 -2.39
C GLN A 53 9.83 -0.67 -1.71
N ALA A 54 8.56 -1.08 -1.75
CA ALA A 54 8.15 -2.36 -1.16
C ALA A 54 8.90 -3.54 -1.78
N LEU A 55 9.07 -3.55 -3.11
CA LEU A 55 9.85 -4.58 -3.81
C LEU A 55 11.33 -4.53 -3.42
N ALA A 56 11.93 -3.33 -3.33
CA ALA A 56 13.33 -3.17 -2.93
C ALA A 56 13.59 -3.64 -1.48
N GLU A 57 12.59 -3.51 -0.60
CA GLU A 57 12.60 -4.03 0.77
C GLU A 57 12.33 -5.55 0.84
N GLY A 58 12.08 -6.21 -0.29
CA GLY A 58 11.81 -7.65 -0.34
C GLY A 58 10.41 -8.04 0.10
N LYS A 59 9.46 -7.09 0.13
CA LYS A 59 8.08 -7.32 0.57
C LYS A 59 7.24 -7.97 -0.53
N THR A 60 6.31 -8.81 -0.11
CA THR A 60 5.18 -9.26 -0.91
C THR A 60 4.19 -8.11 -1.08
N VAL A 61 3.56 -8.01 -2.24
CA VAL A 61 2.55 -7.00 -2.53
C VAL A 61 1.22 -7.65 -2.82
N PHE A 62 0.17 -7.14 -2.20
CA PHE A 62 -1.21 -7.36 -2.62
C PHE A 62 -1.66 -6.18 -3.47
N LEU A 63 -2.22 -6.45 -4.65
CA LEU A 63 -2.74 -5.44 -5.58
C LEU A 63 -4.23 -5.71 -5.82
N GLU A 64 -5.07 -4.72 -5.54
CA GLU A 64 -6.46 -4.70 -5.95
C GLU A 64 -6.66 -3.73 -7.10
N PHE A 65 -6.97 -4.26 -8.28
CA PHE A 65 -7.34 -3.44 -9.43
C PHE A 65 -8.84 -3.14 -9.37
N TYR A 66 -9.20 -1.92 -9.03
CA TYR A 66 -10.59 -1.49 -8.81
C TYR A 66 -10.96 -0.29 -9.68
N ALA A 67 -12.26 0.00 -9.75
CA ALA A 67 -12.76 1.21 -10.38
C ALA A 67 -13.94 1.76 -9.60
N THR A 68 -14.11 3.08 -9.60
CA THR A 68 -15.22 3.76 -8.90
C THR A 68 -16.57 3.47 -9.54
N TRP A 69 -16.62 3.17 -10.84
CA TRP A 69 -17.85 2.78 -11.55
C TRP A 69 -18.20 1.29 -11.41
N CYS A 70 -17.40 0.50 -10.68
CA CYS A 70 -17.58 -0.94 -10.49
C CYS A 70 -18.40 -1.27 -9.24
N PRO A 71 -19.66 -1.73 -9.35
CA PRO A 71 -20.52 -1.99 -8.18
C PRO A 71 -19.97 -3.09 -7.27
N THR A 72 -19.39 -4.15 -7.84
CA THR A 72 -18.75 -5.24 -7.09
C THR A 72 -17.59 -4.72 -6.24
N CYS A 73 -16.78 -3.84 -6.80
CA CYS A 73 -15.62 -3.26 -6.13
C CYS A 73 -16.07 -2.40 -4.93
N GLN A 74 -17.09 -1.56 -5.12
CA GLN A 74 -17.67 -0.77 -4.03
C GLN A 74 -18.22 -1.65 -2.90
N ALA A 75 -18.91 -2.74 -3.25
CA ALA A 75 -19.47 -3.66 -2.26
C ALA A 75 -18.40 -4.44 -1.48
N GLN A 76 -17.26 -4.73 -2.11
CA GLN A 76 -16.18 -5.53 -1.52
C GLN A 76 -15.18 -4.68 -0.72
N ALA A 77 -15.04 -3.39 -1.03
CA ALA A 77 -14.07 -2.50 -0.41
C ALA A 77 -14.05 -2.53 1.15
N PRO A 78 -15.19 -2.58 1.87
CA PRO A 78 -15.19 -2.70 3.33
C PRO A 78 -14.55 -4.00 3.82
N ALA A 79 -14.87 -5.13 3.17
CA ALA A 79 -14.34 -6.45 3.54
C ALA A 79 -12.83 -6.55 3.28
N LEU A 80 -12.35 -5.98 2.17
CA LEU A 80 -10.92 -5.90 1.87
C LEU A 80 -10.19 -5.05 2.89
N LYS A 81 -10.68 -3.83 3.16
CA LYS A 81 -10.08 -2.94 4.15
C LYS A 81 -10.00 -3.61 5.53
N GLU A 82 -11.12 -4.10 6.05
CA GLU A 82 -11.15 -4.73 7.37
C GLU A 82 -10.33 -6.01 7.45
N GLY A 83 -10.27 -6.79 6.36
CA GLY A 83 -9.51 -8.03 6.29
C GLY A 83 -8.01 -7.77 6.27
N LEU A 84 -7.55 -6.84 5.43
CA LEU A 84 -6.16 -6.42 5.35
C LEU A 84 -5.71 -5.80 6.68
N GLU A 85 -6.49 -4.87 7.24
CA GLU A 85 -6.23 -4.29 8.56
C GLU A 85 -6.32 -5.32 9.71
N SER A 86 -6.75 -6.55 9.47
CA SER A 86 -6.70 -7.63 10.49
C SER A 86 -5.43 -8.48 10.38
N ILE A 87 -4.62 -8.30 9.34
CA ILE A 87 -3.35 -9.00 9.13
C ILE A 87 -2.24 -8.17 9.77
N SER A 88 -1.39 -8.79 10.57
CA SER A 88 -0.18 -8.16 11.11
C SER A 88 1.04 -8.75 10.39
N SER A 89 1.70 -7.95 9.56
CA SER A 89 2.90 -8.35 8.81
C SER A 89 3.79 -7.16 8.53
N ASP A 90 5.10 -7.36 8.61
CA ASP A 90 6.14 -6.45 8.11
C ASP A 90 6.63 -6.83 6.70
N LYS A 91 6.17 -7.97 6.16
CA LYS A 91 6.60 -8.54 4.88
C LYS A 91 5.61 -8.33 3.75
N LEU A 92 4.42 -7.79 4.04
CA LEU A 92 3.36 -7.61 3.05
C LEU A 92 2.82 -6.18 3.07
N VAL A 93 2.57 -5.63 1.88
CA VAL A 93 1.93 -4.30 1.69
C VAL A 93 0.74 -4.47 0.74
N ALA A 94 -0.35 -3.77 0.99
CA ALA A 94 -1.53 -3.80 0.13
C ALA A 94 -1.75 -2.47 -0.59
N PHE A 95 -1.94 -2.54 -1.91
CA PHE A 95 -2.22 -1.41 -2.76
C PHE A 95 -3.60 -1.54 -3.41
N ARG A 96 -4.34 -0.43 -3.44
CA ARG A 96 -5.48 -0.23 -4.34
C ARG A 96 -5.01 0.51 -5.58
N VAL A 97 -5.31 -0.05 -6.74
CA VAL A 97 -4.85 0.40 -8.06
C VAL A 97 -6.07 0.75 -8.88
N ASN A 98 -6.18 1.99 -9.35
CA ASN A 98 -7.27 2.37 -10.25
C ASN A 98 -7.11 1.65 -11.60
N TYR A 99 -8.22 1.15 -12.14
CA TYR A 99 -8.24 0.46 -13.43
C TYR A 99 -9.34 1.02 -14.33
N LYS A 100 -8.93 1.71 -15.40
CA LYS A 100 -9.85 2.37 -16.35
C LYS A 100 -10.86 3.28 -15.66
N ASP A 101 -10.41 3.95 -14.61
CA ASP A 101 -11.13 4.95 -13.85
C ASP A 101 -10.74 6.36 -14.33
N PRO A 102 -11.56 7.41 -14.13
CA PRO A 102 -11.14 8.79 -14.43
C PRO A 102 -9.82 9.21 -13.81
N ASP A 103 -9.49 8.66 -12.64
CA ASP A 103 -8.25 8.98 -11.92
C ASP A 103 -7.10 7.98 -12.24
N THR A 104 -7.30 7.03 -13.18
CA THR A 104 -6.24 6.09 -13.58
C THR A 104 -5.08 6.81 -14.25
N ASP A 105 -3.88 6.68 -13.69
CA ASP A 105 -2.67 7.27 -14.23
C ASP A 105 -1.86 6.33 -15.15
N ALA A 106 -0.72 6.82 -15.65
CA ALA A 106 0.14 6.07 -16.55
C ALA A 106 0.84 4.88 -15.88
N ASP A 107 1.23 5.00 -14.61
CA ASP A 107 1.92 3.97 -13.85
C ASP A 107 0.95 2.84 -13.49
N GLU A 108 -0.27 3.17 -13.08
CA GLU A 108 -1.35 2.20 -12.87
C GLU A 108 -1.71 1.46 -14.16
N THR A 109 -1.74 2.17 -15.29
CA THR A 109 -1.96 1.58 -16.61
C THR A 109 -0.83 0.62 -16.99
N GLU A 110 0.42 0.98 -16.73
CA GLU A 110 1.58 0.12 -16.97
C GLU A 110 1.56 -1.12 -16.06
N LEU A 111 1.25 -0.95 -14.79
CA LEU A 111 1.12 -2.04 -13.82
C LEU A 111 0.02 -3.03 -14.24
N ALA A 112 -1.14 -2.52 -14.67
CA ALA A 112 -2.22 -3.34 -15.20
C ALA A 112 -1.77 -4.14 -16.43
N ARG A 113 -1.01 -3.53 -17.35
CA ARG A 113 -0.44 -4.25 -18.51
C ARG A 113 0.56 -5.32 -18.09
N LYS A 114 1.47 -5.00 -17.15
CA LYS A 114 2.49 -5.91 -16.63
C LYS A 114 1.87 -7.19 -16.07
N TYR A 115 0.81 -7.06 -15.27
CA TYR A 115 0.09 -8.19 -14.68
C TYR A 115 -1.01 -8.74 -15.59
N ASN A 116 -1.09 -8.31 -16.86
CA ASN A 116 -2.11 -8.69 -17.83
C ASN A 116 -3.54 -8.60 -17.28
N ILE A 117 -3.84 -7.49 -16.61
CA ILE A 117 -5.15 -7.20 -16.03
C ILE A 117 -6.08 -6.74 -17.15
N THR A 118 -7.12 -7.53 -17.39
CA THR A 118 -8.13 -7.26 -18.42
C THR A 118 -9.49 -6.88 -17.83
N TYR A 119 -9.67 -7.05 -16.52
CA TYR A 119 -10.92 -6.81 -15.82
C TYR A 119 -10.63 -6.15 -14.46
N GLN A 120 -11.51 -5.24 -14.03
CA GLN A 120 -11.54 -4.70 -12.66
C GLN A 120 -11.78 -5.81 -11.63
N HIS A 121 -11.90 -5.48 -10.33
CA HIS A 121 -12.03 -6.47 -9.23
C HIS A 121 -10.98 -7.59 -9.23
N THR A 122 -9.85 -7.40 -9.91
CA THR A 122 -8.81 -8.42 -9.98
C THR A 122 -7.87 -8.24 -8.79
N HIS A 123 -7.64 -9.32 -8.07
CA HIS A 123 -6.71 -9.42 -6.96
C HIS A 123 -5.44 -10.14 -7.40
N ILE A 124 -4.29 -9.55 -7.09
CA ILE A 124 -2.98 -10.16 -7.30
C ILE A 124 -2.21 -10.18 -5.98
N VAL A 125 -1.55 -11.29 -5.69
CA VAL A 125 -0.44 -11.31 -4.73
C VAL A 125 0.83 -11.64 -5.52
N ALA A 126 1.87 -10.82 -5.38
CA ALA A 126 3.16 -11.03 -6.02
C ALA A 126 4.30 -10.91 -5.01
N ASN A 127 5.36 -11.71 -5.18
CA ASN A 127 6.57 -11.59 -4.37
C ASN A 127 7.42 -10.38 -4.81
N ALA A 128 8.54 -10.15 -4.14
CA ALA A 128 9.47 -9.06 -4.47
C ALA A 128 10.13 -9.19 -5.86
N GLN A 129 10.15 -10.40 -6.43
CA GLN A 129 10.61 -10.67 -7.80
C GLN A 129 9.47 -10.49 -8.83
N GLU A 130 8.30 -10.07 -8.37
CA GLU A 130 7.10 -9.83 -9.16
C GLU A 130 6.51 -11.11 -9.77
N ASP A 131 6.87 -12.28 -9.22
CA ASP A 131 6.21 -13.53 -9.53
C ASP A 131 4.82 -13.55 -8.91
N VAL A 132 3.80 -13.84 -9.71
CA VAL A 132 2.41 -13.93 -9.26
C VAL A 132 2.22 -15.20 -8.42
N LEU A 133 1.97 -15.02 -7.13
CA LEU A 133 1.67 -16.09 -6.17
C LEU A 133 0.18 -16.43 -6.13
N LEU A 134 -0.67 -15.41 -6.34
CA LEU A 134 -2.12 -15.57 -6.36
C LEU A 134 -2.74 -14.60 -7.38
N ARG A 135 -3.74 -15.10 -8.11
CA ARG A 135 -4.64 -14.30 -8.95
C ARG A 135 -6.07 -14.72 -8.67
N SER A 136 -6.95 -13.76 -8.45
CA SER A 136 -8.38 -14.03 -8.28
C SER A 136 -9.23 -12.88 -8.82
N GLN A 137 -10.47 -13.22 -9.15
CA GLN A 137 -11.55 -12.29 -9.50
C GLN A 137 -12.80 -12.57 -8.63
N GLU A 138 -12.63 -13.41 -7.60
CA GLU A 138 -13.71 -13.75 -6.67
C GLU A 138 -13.93 -12.59 -5.70
N SER A 139 -15.18 -12.35 -5.34
CA SER A 139 -15.49 -11.47 -4.23
C SER A 139 -15.14 -12.16 -2.91
N TRP A 140 -14.38 -11.48 -2.06
CA TRP A 140 -13.89 -12.02 -0.79
C TRP A 140 -14.63 -11.43 0.41
N SER A 141 -15.00 -12.30 1.35
CA SER A 141 -15.36 -11.87 2.70
C SER A 141 -14.11 -11.44 3.47
N LYS A 142 -14.28 -10.76 4.61
CA LYS A 142 -13.17 -10.45 5.52
C LYS A 142 -12.30 -11.67 5.85
N GLN A 143 -12.91 -12.83 6.10
CA GLN A 143 -12.17 -14.04 6.45
C GLN A 143 -11.40 -14.62 5.25
N ASP A 144 -11.95 -14.48 4.04
CA ASP A 144 -11.25 -14.89 2.82
C ASP A 144 -10.00 -14.05 2.61
N VAL A 145 -10.06 -12.74 2.87
CA VAL A 145 -8.90 -11.83 2.79
C VAL A 145 -7.82 -12.27 3.77
N ILE A 146 -8.19 -12.48 5.04
CA ILE A 146 -7.24 -12.92 6.09
C ILE A 146 -6.59 -14.25 5.69
N ASN A 147 -7.35 -15.21 5.19
CA ASN A 147 -6.84 -16.53 4.84
C ASN A 147 -6.00 -16.51 3.55
N LYS A 148 -6.45 -15.81 2.51
CA LYS A 148 -5.81 -15.82 1.18
C LYS A 148 -4.64 -14.86 1.09
N VAL A 149 -4.71 -13.68 1.71
CA VAL A 149 -3.62 -12.69 1.71
C VAL A 149 -2.67 -12.96 2.88
N GLY A 150 -3.21 -13.25 4.07
CA GLY A 150 -2.40 -13.53 5.26
C GLY A 150 -1.56 -14.81 5.18
N ALA A 151 -1.81 -15.70 4.22
CA ALA A 151 -0.92 -16.81 3.93
C ALA A 151 0.47 -16.38 3.40
N PHE A 152 0.60 -15.12 2.97
CA PHE A 152 1.84 -14.53 2.44
C PHE A 152 2.45 -13.44 3.34
N ALA A 153 1.86 -13.25 4.52
CA ALA A 153 2.31 -12.31 5.55
C ALA A 153 3.52 -12.83 6.35
#